data_AF-S7ZWS9-F1
#
_entry.id   AF-S7ZWS9-F1
#
_cell.length_a   1.000
_cell.length_b   1.000
_cell.length_c   1.000
_cell.angle_alpha   90.00
_cell.angle_beta   90.00
_cell.angle_gamma   90.00
#
_symmetry.space_group_name_H-M   'P 1'
#
loop_
_entity.id
_entity.type
_entity.pdbx_description
1 polymer ?
#
loop_
_entity_poly.entity_id
_entity_poly.type
_entity_poly.pdbx_seq_one_letter_code
_entity_poly.pdbx_strand_id
1 'polypeptide(L)'
;MENNQQTQEIEIASDGSQNPPAKHNPASTEIDSISNGESATEEITNPMIPFREAKISVAVDTSGSTYGTGLKAEKAAIREIFSLLPPTIKSSTKILPWSDRLKKIVGIDQLDSLSSNGGTDPNVLLSNDASRYELQNCSFWFLMTDGEIFDHEVHKFAKSLLEYGLHGLACVVSVFGDRRQLPAKCNISVGLSVFAVSPHCLFLYTDERTSETFILQTKGIFSALLPEGTEPPTLLTQTRWEDLPQTSYEDFSRIQIPPSQTVSKNDVILSDNTRINISELLEKTSLTIMGQRIRTLNPLNTIQKLSEYRHKKNTESVH
;
A
#
# COMPACT_ATOMS: atom_id res chain seq x y z
N MET A 1 -56.36 31.71 3.87
CA MET A 1 -56.64 30.74 2.80
C MET A 1 -55.72 29.56 3.06
N GLU A 2 -56.07 28.77 4.07
CA GLU A 2 -56.78 27.47 3.92
C GLU A 2 -55.86 26.42 3.28
N ASN A 3 -55.19 25.61 4.12
CA ASN A 3 -55.58 24.25 4.53
C ASN A 3 -55.54 23.23 3.37
N ASN A 4 -54.62 22.26 3.45
CA ASN A 4 -55.01 20.90 3.86
C ASN A 4 -53.80 19.97 4.06
N GLN A 5 -53.78 19.37 5.24
CA GLN A 5 -53.08 18.15 5.59
C GLN A 5 -53.80 16.95 4.94
N GLN A 6 -53.06 15.89 4.59
CA GLN A 6 -53.63 14.55 4.60
C GLN A 6 -52.58 13.51 5.00
N THR A 7 -52.80 12.97 6.20
CA THR A 7 -52.15 11.81 6.80
C THR A 7 -52.87 10.55 6.31
N GLN A 8 -52.15 9.45 6.07
CA GLN A 8 -52.70 8.10 6.16
C GLN A 8 -51.67 7.15 6.80
N GLU A 9 -52.03 6.67 7.98
CA GLU A 9 -51.55 5.43 8.61
C GLU A 9 -52.21 4.21 7.94
N ILE A 10 -51.65 3.01 8.11
CA ILE A 10 -52.36 1.78 8.56
C ILE A 10 -51.37 0.59 8.68
N GLU A 11 -51.26 0.14 9.94
CA GLU A 11 -51.26 -1.21 10.52
C GLU A 11 -50.25 -2.33 10.19
N ILE A 12 -49.70 -2.79 11.32
CA ILE A 12 -49.02 -4.02 11.65
C ILE A 12 -50.06 -5.12 11.90
N ALA A 13 -49.80 -6.35 11.47
CA ALA A 13 -50.46 -7.54 12.01
C ALA A 13 -49.43 -8.63 12.32
N SER A 14 -49.54 -9.16 13.54
CA SER A 14 -48.72 -10.17 14.17
C SER A 14 -49.53 -11.47 14.39
N ASP A 15 -48.77 -12.56 14.55
CA ASP A 15 -48.98 -13.62 15.56
C ASP A 15 -49.56 -14.99 15.15
N GLY A 16 -49.07 -16.03 15.84
CA GLY A 16 -49.62 -17.39 15.94
C GLY A 16 -48.74 -18.51 15.36
N SER A 17 -47.69 -19.02 16.02
CA SER A 17 -47.67 -19.98 17.16
C SER A 17 -47.97 -21.45 16.77
N GLN A 18 -47.02 -22.38 17.05
CA GLN A 18 -47.19 -23.57 17.92
C GLN A 18 -46.05 -24.62 17.76
N ASN A 19 -45.28 -24.82 18.84
CA ASN A 19 -44.57 -26.05 19.26
C ASN A 19 -45.61 -27.10 19.79
N PRO A 20 -45.35 -28.40 20.13
CA PRO A 20 -44.21 -28.93 20.91
C PRO A 20 -43.89 -30.47 20.68
N PRO A 21 -43.46 -31.33 21.64
CA PRO A 21 -42.09 -31.87 21.70
C PRO A 21 -41.95 -33.42 21.95
N ALA A 22 -40.70 -33.83 22.23
CA ALA A 22 -40.26 -34.91 23.14
C ALA A 22 -39.77 -36.27 22.56
N LYS A 23 -38.55 -36.71 22.95
CA LYS A 23 -38.28 -37.77 23.96
C LYS A 23 -36.82 -38.33 23.96
N HIS A 24 -36.29 -38.49 25.19
CA HIS A 24 -35.35 -39.51 25.75
C HIS A 24 -33.88 -39.72 25.28
N ASN A 25 -32.92 -39.26 26.13
CA ASN A 25 -31.85 -39.96 26.91
C ASN A 25 -31.57 -41.49 26.72
N PRO A 26 -30.47 -42.08 27.28
CA PRO A 26 -29.00 -41.82 27.16
C PRO A 26 -28.16 -43.14 27.01
N ALA A 27 -26.90 -43.08 26.54
CA ALA A 27 -25.83 -44.08 26.78
C ALA A 27 -24.53 -43.53 26.14
N SER A 28 -23.39 -43.26 26.80
CA SER A 28 -22.52 -44.10 27.65
C SER A 28 -21.89 -45.28 26.92
N THR A 29 -20.87 -45.01 26.08
CA THR A 29 -19.79 -45.96 25.84
C THR A 29 -18.48 -45.20 25.59
N GLU A 30 -17.58 -45.25 26.57
CA GLU A 30 -16.14 -45.05 26.38
C GLU A 30 -15.61 -46.18 25.50
N ILE A 31 -14.94 -45.84 24.39
CA ILE A 31 -13.91 -46.70 23.79
C ILE A 31 -12.78 -45.79 23.31
N ASP A 32 -11.65 -45.94 23.99
CA ASP A 32 -10.34 -45.44 23.60
C ASP A 32 -10.02 -45.77 22.14
N SER A 33 -9.74 -44.73 21.36
CA SER A 33 -8.96 -44.89 20.14
C SER A 33 -8.06 -43.67 19.97
N ILE A 34 -6.79 -43.86 20.34
CA ILE A 34 -5.68 -42.96 20.06
C ILE A 34 -5.55 -42.89 18.54
N SER A 35 -6.21 -41.92 17.92
CA SER A 35 -5.85 -41.46 16.58
C SER A 35 -4.75 -40.42 16.76
N ASN A 36 -3.53 -40.77 16.39
CA ASN A 36 -2.49 -39.81 16.04
C ASN A 36 -2.99 -39.01 14.83
N GLY A 37 -3.80 -37.99 15.11
CA GLY A 37 -4.08 -36.93 14.17
C GLY A 37 -2.86 -36.03 14.14
N GLU A 38 -1.95 -36.30 13.23
CA GLU A 38 -1.18 -35.22 12.61
C GLU A 38 -2.23 -34.26 12.04
N SER A 39 -2.60 -33.28 12.86
CA SER A 39 -3.35 -32.11 12.44
C SER A 39 -2.44 -31.38 11.47
N ALA A 40 -2.48 -31.79 10.20
CA ALA A 40 -2.11 -30.94 9.09
C ALA A 40 -2.92 -29.66 9.29
N THR A 41 -2.27 -28.64 9.84
CA THR A 41 -2.73 -27.28 9.70
C THR A 41 -2.79 -27.04 8.21
N GLU A 42 -3.99 -27.21 7.63
CA GLU A 42 -4.32 -26.63 6.34
C GLU A 42 -4.04 -25.14 6.50
N GLU A 43 -2.85 -24.71 6.10
CA GLU A 43 -2.58 -23.30 5.84
C GLU A 43 -3.62 -22.90 4.80
N ILE A 44 -4.64 -22.17 5.27
CA ILE A 44 -5.58 -21.47 4.41
C ILE A 44 -4.75 -20.43 3.67
N THR A 45 -4.11 -20.87 2.60
CA THR A 45 -3.36 -20.02 1.67
C THR A 45 -4.42 -19.25 0.91
N ASN A 46 -4.80 -18.10 1.47
CA ASN A 46 -5.66 -17.16 0.75
C ASN A 46 -5.01 -16.91 -0.63
N PRO A 47 -5.73 -17.17 -1.73
CA PRO A 47 -5.13 -17.17 -3.05
C PRO A 47 -4.64 -15.78 -3.39
N MET A 48 -3.47 -15.72 -4.03
CA MET A 48 -2.94 -14.50 -4.62
C MET A 48 -3.91 -13.98 -5.69
N ILE A 49 -4.03 -12.66 -5.80
CA ILE A 49 -4.97 -12.00 -6.72
C ILE A 49 -4.17 -11.38 -7.89
N PRO A 50 -4.53 -11.63 -9.15
CA PRO A 50 -3.91 -10.94 -10.28
C PRO A 50 -4.09 -9.43 -10.20
N PHE A 51 -3.10 -8.64 -10.62
CA PHE A 51 -3.17 -7.17 -10.62
C PHE A 51 -4.47 -6.60 -11.22
N ARG A 52 -4.96 -7.19 -12.32
CA ARG A 52 -6.17 -6.71 -13.02
C ARG A 52 -7.46 -6.95 -12.24
N GLU A 53 -7.44 -7.83 -11.25
CA GLU A 53 -8.58 -8.15 -10.38
C GLU A 53 -8.45 -7.49 -9.01
N ALA A 54 -7.28 -6.93 -8.69
CA ALA A 54 -7.02 -6.27 -7.42
C ALA A 54 -7.81 -4.97 -7.30
N LYS A 55 -8.39 -4.71 -6.12
CA LYS A 55 -9.00 -3.41 -5.83
C LYS A 55 -7.88 -2.40 -5.54
N ILE A 56 -7.86 -1.30 -6.28
CA ILE A 56 -6.76 -0.32 -6.22
C ILE A 56 -7.26 0.98 -5.60
N SER A 57 -6.36 1.65 -4.88
CA SER A 57 -6.51 3.05 -4.52
C SER A 57 -5.32 3.85 -5.05
N VAL A 58 -5.57 5.03 -5.62
CA VAL A 58 -4.51 5.90 -6.14
C VAL A 58 -4.49 7.21 -5.37
N ALA A 59 -3.50 7.38 -4.49
CA ALA A 59 -3.23 8.64 -3.83
C ALA A 59 -2.39 9.52 -4.76
N VAL A 60 -2.95 10.66 -5.17
CA VAL A 60 -2.34 11.56 -6.16
C VAL A 60 -2.01 12.92 -5.55
N ASP A 61 -0.75 13.31 -5.65
CA ASP A 61 -0.26 14.59 -5.15
C ASP A 61 -0.81 15.73 -6.01
N THR A 62 -1.48 16.65 -5.35
CA THR A 62 -2.08 17.82 -5.97
C THR A 62 -1.63 19.08 -5.24
N SER A 63 -0.46 19.04 -4.61
CA SER A 63 0.25 20.19 -4.06
C SER A 63 0.58 21.22 -5.15
N GLY A 64 1.06 22.40 -4.75
CA GLY A 64 1.40 23.46 -5.69
C GLY A 64 2.55 23.11 -6.64
N SER A 65 3.49 22.26 -6.22
CA SER A 65 4.67 21.89 -7.03
C SER A 65 4.31 21.05 -8.25
N THR A 66 3.22 20.27 -8.18
CA THR A 66 2.74 19.46 -9.31
C THR A 66 2.08 20.28 -10.42
N TYR A 67 1.99 21.61 -10.30
CA TYR A 67 1.33 22.45 -11.28
C TYR A 67 1.93 22.31 -12.68
N GLY A 68 1.09 22.10 -13.68
CA GLY A 68 1.50 22.01 -15.09
C GLY A 68 1.85 20.59 -15.50
N THR A 69 3.13 20.31 -15.75
CA THR A 69 3.57 19.03 -16.34
C THR A 69 3.49 17.86 -15.36
N GLY A 70 3.77 18.08 -14.07
CA GLY A 70 3.70 17.03 -13.03
C GLY A 70 2.31 16.41 -12.92
N LEU A 71 1.29 17.19 -12.57
CA LEU A 71 -0.08 16.71 -12.45
C LEU A 71 -0.62 16.18 -13.80
N LYS A 72 -0.15 16.73 -14.93
CA LYS A 72 -0.50 16.19 -16.26
C LYS A 72 0.07 14.78 -16.46
N ALA A 73 1.32 14.55 -16.07
CA ALA A 73 1.97 13.24 -16.16
C ALA A 73 1.33 12.24 -15.19
N GLU A 74 1.03 12.65 -13.96
CA GLU A 74 0.29 11.83 -12.99
C GLU A 74 -1.08 11.42 -13.53
N LYS A 75 -1.88 12.38 -14.06
CA LYS A 75 -3.16 12.07 -14.71
C LYS A 75 -3.00 11.11 -15.89
N ALA A 76 -1.92 11.21 -16.67
CA ALA A 76 -1.65 10.30 -17.77
C ALA A 76 -1.38 8.87 -17.26
N ALA A 77 -0.53 8.72 -16.24
CA ALA A 77 -0.26 7.44 -15.59
C ALA A 77 -1.53 6.82 -14.99
N ILE A 78 -2.39 7.62 -14.32
CA ILE A 78 -3.67 7.15 -13.80
C ILE A 78 -4.55 6.60 -14.93
N ARG A 79 -4.63 7.30 -16.08
CA ARG A 79 -5.40 6.80 -17.22
C ARG A 79 -4.85 5.50 -17.76
N GLU A 80 -3.53 5.35 -17.84
CA GLU A 80 -2.89 4.13 -18.28
C GLU A 80 -3.24 2.97 -17.34
N ILE A 81 -3.05 3.13 -16.03
CA ILE A 81 -3.44 2.15 -15.01
C ILE A 81 -4.93 1.76 -15.16
N PHE A 82 -5.82 2.74 -15.23
CA PHE A 82 -7.27 2.52 -15.36
C PHE A 82 -7.70 1.96 -16.72
N SER A 83 -6.83 1.96 -17.73
CA SER A 83 -7.09 1.31 -19.02
C SER A 83 -6.88 -0.21 -18.97
N LEU A 84 -6.09 -0.67 -18.00
CA LEU A 84 -5.77 -2.09 -17.79
C LEU A 84 -6.80 -2.82 -16.93
N LEU A 85 -7.65 -2.05 -16.22
CA LEU A 85 -8.63 -2.59 -15.28
C LEU A 85 -9.95 -2.93 -15.97
N PRO A 86 -10.57 -4.06 -15.63
CA PRO A 86 -11.91 -4.38 -16.10
C PRO A 86 -12.93 -3.35 -15.54
N PRO A 87 -14.07 -3.13 -16.22
CA PRO A 87 -15.04 -2.10 -15.85
C PRO A 87 -15.53 -2.17 -14.39
N THR A 88 -15.70 -3.38 -13.85
CA THR A 88 -16.13 -3.62 -12.47
C THR A 88 -15.10 -3.11 -11.47
N ILE A 89 -13.83 -3.45 -11.65
CA ILE A 89 -12.74 -2.96 -10.79
C ILE A 89 -12.57 -1.46 -10.98
N LYS A 90 -12.55 -0.98 -12.22
CA LYS A 90 -12.40 0.44 -12.57
C LYS A 90 -13.40 1.36 -11.87
N SER A 91 -14.66 0.93 -11.75
CA SER A 91 -15.71 1.71 -11.06
C SER A 91 -15.59 1.71 -9.54
N SER A 92 -14.95 0.68 -8.98
CA SER A 92 -14.66 0.56 -7.54
C SER A 92 -13.37 1.26 -7.12
N THR A 93 -12.39 1.41 -8.03
CA THR A 93 -11.11 2.09 -7.79
C THR A 93 -11.33 3.57 -7.49
N LYS A 94 -10.69 4.06 -6.43
CA LYS A 94 -10.78 5.46 -5.99
C LYS A 94 -9.47 6.21 -6.20
N ILE A 95 -9.60 7.48 -6.55
CA ILE A 95 -8.50 8.44 -6.57
C ILE A 95 -8.65 9.34 -5.34
N LEU A 96 -7.55 9.48 -4.60
CA LEU A 96 -7.46 10.21 -3.35
C LEU A 96 -6.51 11.41 -3.56
N PRO A 97 -7.02 12.57 -3.99
CA PRO A 97 -6.16 13.72 -4.26
C PRO A 97 -5.76 14.36 -2.93
N TRP A 98 -4.46 14.55 -2.73
CA TRP A 98 -3.90 15.06 -1.49
C TRP A 98 -2.93 16.22 -1.75
N SER A 99 -2.74 17.05 -0.73
CA SER A 99 -1.74 18.12 -0.64
C SER A 99 -1.37 18.23 0.86
N ASP A 100 -1.21 19.43 1.40
CA ASP A 100 -1.37 19.73 2.83
C ASP A 100 -2.80 19.50 3.36
N ARG A 101 -3.74 19.12 2.49
CA ARG A 101 -5.14 18.80 2.80
C ARG A 101 -5.63 17.66 1.92
N LEU A 102 -6.58 16.87 2.44
CA LEU A 102 -7.30 15.92 1.60
C LEU A 102 -8.37 16.66 0.78
N LYS A 103 -8.39 16.44 -0.54
CA LYS A 103 -9.47 16.90 -1.42
C LYS A 103 -10.55 15.82 -1.53
N LYS A 104 -11.69 16.14 -2.17
CA LYS A 104 -12.76 15.17 -2.37
C LYS A 104 -12.22 13.91 -3.07
N ILE A 105 -12.52 12.73 -2.53
CA ILE A 105 -12.23 11.44 -3.18
C ILE A 105 -13.08 11.34 -4.45
N VAL A 106 -12.45 10.95 -5.55
CA VAL A 106 -13.10 10.96 -6.87
C VAL A 106 -12.92 9.64 -7.64
N GLY A 107 -13.77 9.46 -8.65
CA GLY A 107 -13.61 8.42 -9.68
C GLY A 107 -12.80 8.92 -10.88
N ILE A 108 -12.53 8.00 -11.81
CA ILE A 108 -11.79 8.28 -13.05
C ILE A 108 -12.46 9.31 -13.95
N ASP A 109 -13.79 9.38 -13.92
CA ASP A 109 -14.62 10.34 -14.65
C ASP A 109 -14.37 11.79 -14.21
N GLN A 110 -13.86 11.98 -13.00
CA GLN A 110 -13.56 13.30 -12.44
C GLN A 110 -12.06 13.59 -12.42
N LEU A 111 -11.21 12.74 -13.00
CA LEU A 111 -9.75 12.91 -13.01
C LEU A 111 -9.32 14.27 -13.60
N ASP A 112 -10.01 14.74 -14.64
CA ASP A 112 -9.69 16.01 -15.26
C ASP A 112 -9.98 17.22 -14.37
N SER A 113 -10.86 17.08 -13.38
CA SER A 113 -11.20 18.14 -12.42
C SER A 113 -10.11 18.39 -11.37
N LEU A 114 -9.11 17.50 -11.24
CA LEU A 114 -8.03 17.71 -10.28
C LEU A 114 -7.20 18.93 -10.64
N SER A 115 -6.80 19.69 -9.62
CA SER A 115 -5.97 20.88 -9.75
C SER A 115 -4.92 20.95 -8.64
N SER A 116 -3.73 21.46 -9.00
CA SER A 116 -2.59 21.66 -8.12
C SER A 116 -2.81 22.89 -7.23
N ASN A 117 -2.70 22.71 -5.91
CA ASN A 117 -2.77 23.76 -4.90
C ASN A 117 -2.35 23.20 -3.52
N GLY A 118 -1.74 24.03 -2.68
CA GLY A 118 -1.41 23.71 -1.30
C GLY A 118 0.04 23.26 -1.11
N GLY A 119 0.37 22.90 0.14
CA GLY A 119 1.65 22.27 0.48
C GLY A 119 1.65 20.77 0.24
N THR A 120 2.62 20.07 0.82
CA THR A 120 2.79 18.61 0.66
C THR A 120 2.84 17.97 2.05
N ASP A 121 1.73 17.37 2.53
CA ASP A 121 1.72 16.56 3.76
C ASP A 121 0.97 15.24 3.52
N PRO A 122 1.65 14.11 3.26
CA PRO A 122 0.98 12.84 3.00
C PRO A 122 0.23 12.29 4.23
N ASN A 123 0.44 12.83 5.44
CA ASN A 123 -0.32 12.42 6.62
C ASN A 123 -1.81 12.75 6.53
N VAL A 124 -2.23 13.65 5.62
CA VAL A 124 -3.65 13.93 5.41
C VAL A 124 -4.42 12.72 4.86
N LEU A 125 -3.73 11.82 4.14
CA LEU A 125 -4.29 10.56 3.66
C LEU A 125 -4.69 9.64 4.81
N LEU A 126 -3.98 9.72 5.94
CA LEU A 126 -4.14 8.80 7.06
C LEU A 126 -4.97 9.39 8.20
N SER A 127 -4.89 10.71 8.40
CA SER A 127 -5.68 11.40 9.43
C SER A 127 -7.15 11.57 9.07
N ASN A 128 -7.50 11.55 7.78
CA ASN A 128 -8.88 11.55 7.34
C ASN A 128 -9.46 10.12 7.26
N ASP A 129 -10.63 9.92 7.88
CA ASP A 129 -11.25 8.60 7.99
C ASP A 129 -11.67 8.01 6.65
N ALA A 130 -12.17 8.83 5.73
CA ALA A 130 -12.65 8.36 4.43
C ALA A 130 -11.48 7.90 3.54
N SER A 131 -10.39 8.68 3.47
CA SER A 131 -9.21 8.26 2.71
C SER A 131 -8.54 7.04 3.33
N ARG A 132 -8.42 7.02 4.66
CA ARG A 132 -7.84 5.88 5.37
C ARG A 132 -8.66 4.61 5.15
N TYR A 133 -9.99 4.71 5.19
CA TYR A 133 -10.88 3.58 4.90
C TYR A 133 -10.65 3.05 3.49
N GLU A 134 -10.56 3.90 2.48
CA GLU A 134 -10.29 3.45 1.10
C GLU A 134 -8.94 2.72 1.00
N LEU A 135 -7.89 3.28 1.60
CA LEU A 135 -6.57 2.66 1.63
C LEU A 135 -6.57 1.31 2.37
N GLN A 136 -7.21 1.21 3.53
CA GLN A 136 -7.29 -0.04 4.30
C GLN A 136 -8.10 -1.14 3.60
N ASN A 137 -9.04 -0.76 2.73
CA ASN A 137 -9.93 -1.68 2.03
C ASN A 137 -9.55 -1.90 0.57
N CYS A 138 -8.31 -1.59 0.18
CA CYS A 138 -7.75 -1.95 -1.13
C CYS A 138 -6.83 -3.18 -1.03
N SER A 139 -6.55 -3.80 -2.17
CA SER A 139 -5.58 -4.89 -2.29
C SER A 139 -4.14 -4.35 -2.32
N PHE A 140 -3.94 -3.23 -3.01
CA PHE A 140 -2.70 -2.47 -3.01
C PHE A 140 -2.99 -1.04 -3.50
N TRP A 141 -2.03 -0.12 -3.30
CA TRP A 141 -2.23 1.29 -3.62
C TRP A 141 -1.04 1.93 -4.31
N PHE A 142 -1.31 3.04 -5.00
CA PHE A 142 -0.29 3.92 -5.57
C PHE A 142 -0.18 5.19 -4.74
N LEU A 143 1.05 5.64 -4.50
CA LEU A 143 1.39 6.95 -3.98
C LEU A 143 2.12 7.72 -5.08
N MET A 144 1.43 8.64 -5.75
CA MET A 144 1.97 9.50 -6.79
C MET A 144 2.37 10.85 -6.21
N THR A 145 3.54 11.36 -6.59
CA THR A 145 4.09 12.64 -6.11
C THR A 145 5.17 13.15 -7.06
N ASP A 146 5.47 14.45 -7.03
CA ASP A 146 6.69 15.02 -7.62
C ASP A 146 7.87 15.10 -6.63
N GLY A 147 7.61 14.77 -5.37
CA GLY A 147 8.58 14.36 -4.38
C GLY A 147 9.25 15.51 -3.64
N GLU A 148 8.73 15.89 -2.46
CA GLU A 148 9.50 16.53 -1.39
C GLU A 148 8.67 16.64 -0.10
N ILE A 149 9.21 16.14 1.02
CA ILE A 149 8.73 16.43 2.38
C ILE A 149 9.91 16.52 3.35
N PHE A 150 9.70 17.22 4.47
CA PHE A 150 10.72 17.38 5.49
C PHE A 150 10.91 16.11 6.32
N ASP A 151 12.09 15.99 6.96
CA ASP A 151 12.45 14.81 7.76
C ASP A 151 11.41 14.47 8.83
N HIS A 152 10.90 15.46 9.55
CA HIS A 152 9.90 15.23 10.58
C HIS A 152 8.58 14.67 10.02
N GLU A 153 8.21 15.05 8.79
CA GLU A 153 7.03 14.55 8.09
C GLU A 153 7.23 13.11 7.62
N VAL A 154 8.43 12.75 7.15
CA VAL A 154 8.81 11.36 6.82
C VAL A 154 8.59 10.44 8.02
N HIS A 155 9.10 10.82 9.20
CA HIS A 155 8.96 10.03 10.42
C HIS A 155 7.50 9.95 10.89
N LYS A 156 6.78 11.07 10.85
CA LYS A 156 5.35 11.13 11.20
C LYS A 156 4.51 10.23 10.29
N PHE A 157 4.81 10.25 9.00
CA PHE A 157 4.10 9.44 8.00
C PHE A 157 4.40 7.95 8.18
N ALA A 158 5.68 7.58 8.40
CA ALA A 158 6.07 6.20 8.68
C ALA A 158 5.36 5.64 9.93
N LYS A 159 5.31 6.42 11.01
CA LYS A 159 4.60 6.04 12.23
C LYS A 159 3.10 5.84 11.98
N SER A 160 2.49 6.75 11.23
CA SER A 160 1.05 6.68 10.92
C SER A 160 0.72 5.46 10.04
N LEU A 161 1.58 5.10 9.09
CA LEU A 161 1.42 3.88 8.28
C LEU A 161 1.37 2.63 9.15
N LEU A 162 2.27 2.54 10.15
CA LEU A 162 2.28 1.44 11.12
C LEU A 162 1.04 1.46 12.02
N GLU A 163 0.67 2.63 12.53
CA GLU A 163 -0.46 2.81 13.45
C GLU A 163 -1.79 2.37 12.82
N TYR A 164 -1.98 2.64 11.53
CA TYR A 164 -3.18 2.28 10.79
C TYR A 164 -3.06 0.99 9.98
N GLY A 165 -1.96 0.24 10.13
CA GLY A 165 -1.77 -1.07 9.53
C GLY A 165 -1.63 -1.07 8.00
N LEU A 166 -1.23 0.05 7.40
CA LEU A 166 -1.05 0.14 5.95
C LEU A 166 0.29 -0.44 5.47
N HIS A 167 1.22 -0.69 6.39
CA HIS A 167 2.47 -1.41 6.09
C HIS A 167 2.26 -2.87 5.69
N GLY A 168 1.09 -3.44 5.98
CA GLY A 168 0.68 -4.77 5.52
C GLY A 168 0.16 -4.80 4.08
N LEU A 169 0.07 -3.65 3.40
CA LEU A 169 -0.37 -3.56 2.01
C LEU A 169 0.82 -3.36 1.06
N ALA A 170 0.69 -3.92 -0.13
CA ALA A 170 1.60 -3.61 -1.22
C ALA A 170 1.40 -2.15 -1.67
N CYS A 171 2.49 -1.46 -1.98
CA CYS A 171 2.45 -0.07 -2.43
C CYS A 171 3.41 0.19 -3.60
N VAL A 172 2.98 1.03 -4.53
CA VAL A 172 3.82 1.58 -5.58
C VAL A 172 3.98 3.06 -5.31
N VAL A 173 5.20 3.50 -5.00
CA VAL A 173 5.52 4.92 -4.98
C VAL A 173 5.95 5.31 -6.38
N SER A 174 5.25 6.24 -7.01
CA SER A 174 5.61 6.77 -8.32
C SER A 174 5.98 8.24 -8.21
N VAL A 175 7.25 8.55 -8.48
CA VAL A 175 7.79 9.91 -8.47
C VAL A 175 7.81 10.46 -9.89
N PHE A 176 7.24 11.64 -10.08
CA PHE A 176 7.19 12.32 -11.37
C PHE A 176 8.19 13.48 -11.37
N GLY A 177 8.96 13.63 -12.45
CA GLY A 177 9.88 14.76 -12.56
C GLY A 177 10.62 14.80 -13.88
N ASP A 178 11.57 15.74 -13.99
CA ASP A 178 12.46 15.84 -15.16
C ASP A 178 13.78 15.07 -14.95
N ARG A 179 14.30 14.46 -16.01
CA ARG A 179 15.57 13.71 -15.95
C ARG A 179 16.82 14.60 -16.08
N ARG A 180 16.77 15.90 -15.77
CA ARG A 180 17.97 16.76 -15.84
C ARG A 180 18.97 16.43 -14.74
N GLN A 181 18.50 15.86 -13.64
CA GLN A 181 19.33 15.37 -12.55
C GLN A 181 19.57 13.87 -12.66
N LEU A 182 20.65 13.39 -12.04
CA LEU A 182 20.91 11.96 -11.90
C LEU A 182 19.89 11.32 -10.94
N PRO A 183 19.55 10.02 -11.11
CA PRO A 183 18.65 9.30 -10.22
C PRO A 183 18.94 9.49 -8.73
N ALA A 184 20.23 9.47 -8.35
CA ALA A 184 20.65 9.61 -6.95
C ALA A 184 20.46 11.02 -6.37
N LYS A 185 20.05 12.00 -7.18
CA LYS A 185 19.71 13.36 -6.75
C LYS A 185 18.20 13.60 -6.70
N CYS A 186 17.38 12.72 -7.26
CA CYS A 186 15.92 12.80 -7.19
C CYS A 186 15.46 12.80 -5.73
N ASN A 187 14.50 13.67 -5.42
CA ASN A 187 13.91 13.71 -4.10
C ASN A 187 12.81 12.66 -4.01
N ILE A 188 13.04 11.65 -3.19
CA ILE A 188 12.13 10.52 -2.98
C ILE A 188 11.54 10.49 -1.57
N SER A 189 11.68 11.60 -0.82
CA SER A 189 11.40 11.66 0.62
C SER A 189 9.99 11.20 1.00
N VAL A 190 8.97 11.54 0.19
CA VAL A 190 7.56 11.13 0.39
C VAL A 190 7.42 9.61 0.49
N GLY A 191 8.06 8.87 -0.41
CA GLY A 191 7.94 7.42 -0.45
C GLY A 191 8.90 6.66 0.47
N LEU A 192 9.92 7.32 1.05
CA LEU A 192 10.86 6.66 1.96
C LEU A 192 10.15 5.99 3.12
N SER A 193 9.13 6.64 3.69
CA SER A 193 8.32 6.11 4.78
C SER A 193 7.64 4.80 4.40
N VAL A 194 7.01 4.76 3.23
CA VAL A 194 6.31 3.57 2.72
C VAL A 194 7.30 2.44 2.46
N PHE A 195 8.39 2.74 1.74
CA PHE A 195 9.39 1.75 1.37
C PHE A 195 10.16 1.18 2.56
N ALA A 196 10.27 1.94 3.66
CA ALA A 196 10.90 1.49 4.90
C ALA A 196 10.02 0.47 5.65
N VAL A 197 8.70 0.65 5.64
CA VAL A 197 7.78 -0.15 6.48
C VAL A 197 7.08 -1.28 5.73
N SER A 198 6.90 -1.18 4.41
CA SER A 198 6.21 -2.20 3.62
C SER A 198 7.18 -3.25 3.04
N PRO A 199 6.87 -4.56 3.15
CA PRO A 199 7.67 -5.63 2.54
C PRO A 199 7.47 -5.72 1.01
N HIS A 200 6.38 -5.14 0.51
CA HIS A 200 5.99 -5.18 -0.89
C HIS A 200 5.90 -3.74 -1.39
N CYS A 201 7.03 -3.21 -1.84
CA CYS A 201 7.09 -1.83 -2.30
C CYS A 201 7.88 -1.71 -3.59
N LEU A 202 7.32 -0.96 -4.54
CA LEU A 202 7.99 -0.54 -5.76
C LEU A 202 8.22 0.97 -5.73
N PHE A 203 9.39 1.40 -6.14
CA PHE A 203 9.74 2.80 -6.30
C PHE A 203 10.00 3.08 -7.77
N LEU A 204 9.10 3.84 -8.39
CA LEU A 204 9.16 4.23 -9.79
C LEU A 204 9.56 5.71 -9.91
N TYR A 205 10.23 6.01 -11.02
CA TYR A 205 10.42 7.37 -11.50
C TYR A 205 9.86 7.48 -12.92
N THR A 206 8.95 8.40 -13.18
CA THR A 206 8.41 8.66 -14.51
C THR A 206 8.89 10.02 -15.00
N ASP A 207 9.60 10.04 -16.14
CA ASP A 207 9.98 11.30 -16.80
C ASP A 207 8.73 11.99 -17.36
N GLU A 208 8.40 13.17 -16.83
CA GLU A 208 7.21 13.92 -17.26
C GLU A 208 7.21 14.26 -18.76
N ARG A 209 8.40 14.33 -19.37
CA ARG A 209 8.55 14.72 -20.78
C ARG A 209 8.41 13.54 -21.73
N THR A 210 9.01 12.39 -21.42
CA THR A 210 9.01 11.21 -22.30
C THR A 210 8.00 10.14 -21.89
N SER A 211 7.44 10.24 -20.69
CA SER A 211 6.62 9.20 -20.04
C SER A 211 7.36 7.87 -19.82
N GLU A 212 8.68 7.84 -19.98
CA GLU A 212 9.49 6.66 -19.66
C GLU A 212 9.52 6.45 -18.15
N THR A 213 9.31 5.21 -17.71
CA THR A 213 9.24 4.85 -16.30
C THR A 213 10.37 3.91 -15.92
N PHE A 214 11.11 4.29 -14.88
CA PHE A 214 12.32 3.63 -14.38
C PHE A 214 12.05 3.05 -12.99
N ILE A 215 12.58 1.86 -12.73
CA ILE A 215 12.58 1.25 -11.40
C ILE A 215 13.78 1.80 -10.62
N LEU A 216 13.51 2.62 -9.61
CA LEU A 216 14.54 3.13 -8.70
C LEU A 216 14.91 2.12 -7.62
N GLN A 217 13.93 1.37 -7.14
CA GLN A 217 14.11 0.33 -6.13
C GLN A 217 12.87 -0.58 -6.07
N THR A 218 13.02 -1.84 -5.66
CA THR A 218 11.90 -2.76 -5.52
C THR A 218 12.12 -3.79 -4.41
N LYS A 219 11.03 -4.30 -3.82
CA LYS A 219 11.01 -5.35 -2.79
C LYS A 219 9.78 -6.24 -2.95
N GLY A 220 9.91 -7.50 -2.52
CA GLY A 220 8.81 -8.45 -2.43
C GLY A 220 8.24 -8.81 -3.79
N ILE A 221 6.91 -8.83 -3.92
CA ILE A 221 6.22 -9.23 -5.17
C ILE A 221 6.61 -8.39 -6.38
N PHE A 222 7.05 -7.14 -6.17
CA PHE A 222 7.43 -6.24 -7.26
C PHE A 222 8.81 -6.54 -7.84
N SER A 223 9.59 -7.44 -7.25
CA SER A 223 10.82 -7.96 -7.86
C SER A 223 10.54 -8.71 -9.17
N ALA A 224 9.31 -9.20 -9.37
CA ALA A 224 8.87 -9.82 -10.63
C ALA A 224 8.86 -8.85 -11.84
N LEU A 225 8.98 -7.54 -11.61
CA LEU A 225 9.08 -6.54 -12.68
C LEU A 225 10.50 -6.37 -13.21
N LEU A 226 11.51 -6.85 -12.47
CA LEU A 226 12.89 -6.79 -12.91
C LEU A 226 13.14 -7.77 -14.06
N PRO A 227 14.09 -7.48 -14.96
CA PRO A 227 14.58 -8.47 -15.91
C PRO A 227 15.05 -9.75 -15.20
N GLU A 228 14.83 -10.89 -15.83
CA GLU A 228 15.18 -12.19 -15.23
C GLU A 228 16.67 -12.25 -14.85
N GLY A 229 16.94 -12.74 -13.63
CA GLY A 229 18.30 -12.86 -13.11
C GLY A 229 18.95 -11.55 -12.66
N THR A 230 18.21 -10.43 -12.64
CA THR A 230 18.74 -9.15 -12.16
C THR A 230 18.38 -8.87 -10.70
N GLU A 231 19.32 -8.26 -9.98
CA GLU A 231 19.07 -7.79 -8.62
C GLU A 231 18.41 -6.40 -8.62
N PRO A 232 17.71 -6.02 -7.54
CA PRO A 232 17.21 -4.66 -7.40
C PRO A 232 18.33 -3.63 -7.53
N PRO A 233 18.09 -2.51 -8.24
CA PRO A 233 19.12 -1.51 -8.50
C PRO A 233 19.64 -0.89 -7.21
N THR A 234 20.95 -0.64 -7.17
CA THR A 234 21.59 0.16 -6.12
C THR A 234 21.87 1.55 -6.67
N LEU A 235 21.18 2.56 -6.14
CA LEU A 235 21.40 3.95 -6.53
C LEU A 235 22.70 4.48 -5.91
N LEU A 236 23.72 4.64 -6.74
CA LEU A 236 24.99 5.26 -6.40
C LEU A 236 25.03 6.69 -6.96
N THR A 237 25.92 7.53 -6.45
CA THR A 237 26.05 8.94 -6.87
C THR A 237 26.26 9.10 -8.39
N GLN A 238 26.90 8.11 -9.02
CA GLN A 238 27.19 8.07 -10.45
C GLN A 238 26.20 7.26 -11.30
N THR A 239 25.19 6.62 -10.68
CA THR A 239 24.17 5.86 -11.41
C THR A 239 23.46 6.78 -12.39
N ARG A 240 23.33 6.33 -13.64
CA ARG A 240 22.66 7.04 -14.72
C ARG A 240 21.27 6.46 -14.96
N TRP A 241 20.41 7.20 -15.65
CA TRP A 241 19.07 6.73 -16.03
C TRP A 241 19.12 5.47 -16.90
N GLU A 242 20.16 5.35 -17.74
CA GLU A 242 20.33 4.22 -18.64
C GLU A 242 20.77 2.93 -17.92
N ASP A 243 21.27 3.06 -16.69
CA ASP A 243 21.67 1.92 -15.85
C ASP A 243 20.46 1.29 -15.13
N LEU A 244 19.30 1.96 -15.16
CA LEU A 244 18.11 1.53 -14.42
C LEU A 244 17.18 0.67 -15.28
N PRO A 245 16.58 -0.39 -14.71
CA PRO A 245 15.52 -1.13 -15.38
C PRO A 245 14.35 -0.21 -15.73
N GLN A 246 13.83 -0.33 -16.94
CA GLN A 246 12.60 0.32 -17.36
C GLN A 246 11.41 -0.63 -17.20
N THR A 247 10.23 -0.06 -16.97
CA THR A 247 8.97 -0.82 -16.92
C THR A 247 7.82 0.03 -17.43
N SER A 248 6.70 -0.61 -17.71
CA SER A 248 5.41 0.00 -18.07
C SER A 248 4.32 -0.45 -17.09
N TYR A 249 3.18 0.25 -17.06
CA TYR A 249 2.07 -0.20 -16.22
C TYR A 249 1.46 -1.52 -16.73
N GLU A 250 1.61 -1.86 -18.02
CA GLU A 250 1.20 -3.15 -18.58
C GLU A 250 1.96 -4.33 -17.95
N ASP A 251 3.24 -4.13 -17.60
CA ASP A 251 4.07 -5.16 -16.98
C ASP A 251 3.54 -5.62 -15.62
N PHE A 252 2.67 -4.83 -14.99
CA PHE A 252 2.04 -5.17 -13.72
C PHE A 252 1.09 -6.37 -13.84
N SER A 253 0.68 -6.72 -15.06
CA SER A 253 -0.04 -7.97 -15.34
C SER A 253 0.73 -9.22 -14.90
N ARG A 254 2.07 -9.13 -14.74
CA ARG A 254 2.93 -10.21 -14.24
C ARG A 254 2.89 -10.36 -12.72
N ILE A 255 2.35 -9.39 -11.99
CA ILE A 255 2.35 -9.36 -10.53
C ILE A 255 1.12 -10.07 -9.99
N GLN A 256 1.37 -10.89 -8.96
CA GLN A 256 0.36 -11.48 -8.10
C GLN A 256 0.36 -10.75 -6.76
N ILE A 257 -0.78 -10.16 -6.40
CA ILE A 257 -0.95 -9.37 -5.18
C ILE A 257 -1.34 -10.31 -4.03
N PRO A 258 -0.63 -10.25 -2.89
CA PRO A 258 -1.01 -11.03 -1.74
C PRO A 258 -2.36 -10.56 -1.19
N PRO A 259 -3.10 -11.44 -0.52
CA PRO A 259 -4.33 -11.08 0.14
C PRO A 259 -4.07 -9.98 1.19
N SER A 260 -4.93 -8.97 1.24
CA SER A 260 -4.84 -7.91 2.25
C SER A 260 -4.88 -8.50 3.65
N GLN A 261 -3.90 -8.16 4.48
CA GLN A 261 -3.84 -8.57 5.87
C GLN A 261 -4.17 -7.40 6.79
N THR A 262 -5.07 -7.61 7.74
CA THR A 262 -5.24 -6.67 8.84
C THR A 262 -4.09 -6.86 9.83
N VAL A 263 -3.21 -5.87 9.88
CA VAL A 263 -2.00 -5.88 10.73
C VAL A 263 -2.10 -4.81 11.81
N SER A 264 -1.58 -5.12 12.98
CA SER A 264 -1.37 -4.16 14.07
C SER A 264 -0.03 -3.45 13.92
N LYS A 265 0.15 -2.34 14.63
CA LYS A 265 1.40 -1.58 14.66
C LYS A 265 2.65 -2.36 15.12
N ASN A 266 2.45 -3.47 15.84
CA ASN A 266 3.54 -4.31 16.36
C ASN A 266 3.80 -5.54 15.47
N ASP A 267 3.06 -5.68 14.37
CA ASP A 267 3.28 -6.74 13.41
C ASP A 267 4.31 -6.32 12.37
N VAL A 268 5.23 -7.23 12.10
CA VAL A 268 6.17 -7.17 10.98
C VAL A 268 5.71 -8.18 9.94
N ILE A 269 5.59 -7.73 8.69
CA ILE A 269 5.28 -8.59 7.56
C ILE A 269 6.58 -8.83 6.79
N LEU A 270 6.85 -10.10 6.49
CA LEU A 270 8.02 -10.53 5.76
C LEU A 270 7.75 -10.58 4.24
N SER A 271 8.80 -10.78 3.45
CA SER A 271 8.71 -10.81 1.99
C SER A 271 7.92 -12.00 1.43
N ASP A 272 7.75 -13.06 2.22
CA ASP A 272 6.89 -14.22 1.93
C ASP A 272 5.45 -14.01 2.45
N ASN A 273 5.11 -12.78 2.86
CA ASN A 273 3.83 -12.39 3.46
C ASN A 273 3.60 -13.00 4.87
N THR A 274 4.61 -13.60 5.50
CA THR A 274 4.53 -14.10 6.88
C THR A 274 4.42 -12.95 7.88
N ARG A 275 3.46 -13.06 8.82
CA ARG A 275 3.25 -12.10 9.90
C ARG A 275 3.94 -12.53 11.19
N ILE A 276 4.73 -11.62 11.77
CA ILE A 276 5.39 -11.79 13.06
C ILE A 276 4.94 -10.67 13.99
N ASN A 277 4.29 -11.01 15.10
CA ASN A 277 4.02 -10.05 16.15
C ASN A 277 5.25 -9.88 17.05
N ILE A 278 5.84 -8.68 17.09
CA ILE A 278 7.07 -8.43 17.85
C ILE A 278 6.83 -8.51 19.36
N SER A 279 5.68 -8.06 19.85
CA SER A 279 5.35 -8.14 21.28
C SER A 279 5.27 -9.59 21.73
N GLU A 280 4.57 -10.44 20.98
CA GLU A 280 4.50 -11.87 21.29
C GLU A 280 5.86 -12.56 21.15
N LEU A 281 6.67 -12.20 20.15
CA LEU A 281 8.01 -12.77 19.96
C LEU A 281 8.92 -12.49 21.16
N LEU A 282 8.83 -11.27 21.71
CA LEU A 282 9.57 -10.83 22.88
C LEU A 282 9.04 -11.46 24.18
N GLU A 283 7.74 -11.74 24.26
CA GLU A 283 7.12 -12.42 25.41
C GLU A 283 7.39 -13.95 25.41
N LYS A 284 7.47 -14.59 24.24
CA LYS A 284 7.49 -16.06 24.12
C LYS A 284 8.88 -16.71 23.96
N THR A 285 10.01 -15.98 23.95
CA THR A 285 11.31 -16.65 23.68
C THR A 285 12.53 -16.16 24.46
N SER A 286 13.18 -17.10 25.16
CA SER A 286 14.60 -17.03 25.56
C SER A 286 15.49 -16.72 24.35
N LEU A 287 16.47 -15.84 24.54
CA LEU A 287 17.33 -15.17 23.55
C LEU A 287 18.02 -16.07 22.49
N THR A 288 18.03 -17.39 22.66
CA THR A 288 18.78 -18.34 21.81
C THR A 288 18.16 -18.59 20.44
N ILE A 289 16.82 -18.60 20.31
CA ILE A 289 16.12 -18.83 19.03
C ILE A 289 16.14 -17.56 18.15
N MET A 290 16.20 -16.40 18.79
CA MET A 290 16.25 -15.07 18.14
C MET A 290 17.47 -14.93 17.22
N GLY A 291 18.62 -15.50 17.61
CA GLY A 291 19.86 -15.43 16.84
C GLY A 291 19.84 -16.20 15.52
N GLN A 292 19.00 -17.24 15.39
CA GLN A 292 18.91 -18.03 14.15
C GLN A 292 17.93 -17.42 13.14
N ARG A 293 16.80 -16.85 13.58
CA ARG A 293 15.80 -16.22 12.68
C ARG A 293 16.16 -14.80 12.23
N ILE A 294 16.90 -14.04 13.04
CA ILE A 294 17.35 -12.69 12.64
C ILE A 294 18.47 -12.76 11.58
N ARG A 295 19.32 -13.79 11.60
CA ARG A 295 20.40 -13.94 10.61
C ARG A 295 19.91 -14.19 9.18
N THR A 296 18.68 -14.69 9.01
CA THR A 296 18.01 -14.83 7.71
C THR A 296 17.25 -13.57 7.27
N LEU A 297 17.10 -12.58 8.14
CA LEU A 297 16.37 -11.34 7.89
C LEU A 297 17.37 -10.19 7.71
N ASN A 298 17.71 -9.88 6.45
CA ASN A 298 18.61 -8.79 6.12
C ASN A 298 17.92 -7.54 5.47
N PRO A 299 16.83 -6.97 6.03
CA PRO A 299 16.26 -5.70 5.53
C PRO A 299 16.93 -4.45 6.14
N LEU A 300 17.72 -4.58 7.22
CA LEU A 300 18.32 -3.44 7.94
C LEU A 300 19.47 -2.75 7.18
N ASN A 301 20.12 -3.44 6.24
CA ASN A 301 21.18 -2.85 5.42
C ASN A 301 20.66 -1.79 4.44
N THR A 302 19.39 -1.84 4.02
CA THR A 302 18.85 -0.91 3.02
C THR A 302 18.49 0.45 3.65
N ILE A 303 17.93 0.46 4.86
CA ILE A 303 17.56 1.71 5.56
C ILE A 303 18.81 2.43 6.07
N GLN A 304 19.79 1.69 6.58
CA GLN A 304 21.06 2.26 7.03
C GLN A 304 21.81 2.93 5.87
N LYS A 305 21.90 2.28 4.70
CA LYS A 305 22.54 2.86 3.51
C LYS A 305 21.82 4.10 2.96
N LEU A 306 20.48 4.16 3.02
CA LEU A 306 19.72 5.34 2.60
C LEU A 306 19.87 6.52 3.59
N SER A 307 19.98 6.23 4.90
CA SER A 307 20.24 7.26 5.92
C SER A 307 21.67 7.80 5.90
N GLU A 308 22.67 6.93 5.66
CA GLU A 308 24.08 7.32 5.56
C GLU A 308 24.34 8.19 4.32
N TYR A 309 23.62 7.94 3.21
CA TYR A 309 23.64 8.79 2.02
C TYR A 309 23.12 10.21 2.29
N ARG A 310 22.08 10.34 3.13
CA ARG A 310 21.52 11.65 3.51
C ARG A 310 22.41 12.44 4.46
N HIS A 311 23.10 11.77 5.39
CA HIS A 311 24.03 12.45 6.31
C HIS A 311 25.23 13.06 5.58
N LYS A 312 25.78 12.39 4.56
CA LYS A 312 26.85 12.96 3.73
C LYS A 312 26.41 14.24 2.99
N LYS A 313 25.16 14.28 2.52
CA LYS A 313 24.60 15.43 1.78
C LYS A 313 24.50 16.70 2.62
N ASN A 314 24.20 16.58 3.92
CA ASN A 314 24.11 17.72 4.83
C ASN A 314 25.48 18.27 5.27
N THR A 315 26.54 17.45 5.22
CA THR A 315 27.92 17.90 5.52
C THR A 315 28.59 18.56 4.31
N GLU A 316 28.20 18.22 3.08
CA GLU A 316 28.81 18.80 1.86
C GLU A 316 28.14 20.10 1.39
N SER A 317 27.03 20.53 2.00
CA SER A 317 26.31 21.76 1.67
C SER A 317 26.60 22.95 2.61
N VAL A 318 27.60 22.80 3.49
CA VAL A 318 28.06 23.85 4.44
C VAL A 318 29.49 24.34 4.13
N HIS A 319 30.03 24.00 2.95
CA HIS A 319 31.34 24.49 2.47
C HIS A 319 31.24 25.10 1.08
#